data_AF-A0A151RUB1-F1
#
_entry.id   AF-A0A151RUB1-F1
#
_cell.length_a   1.000
_cell.length_b   1.000
_cell.length_c   1.000
_cell.angle_alpha   90.00
_cell.angle_beta   90.00
_cell.angle_gamma   90.00
#
_symmetry.space_group_name_H-M   'P 1'
#
loop_
_entity.id
_entity.type
_entity.pdbx_description
1 polymer ?
#
loop_
_entity_poly.entity_id
_entity_poly.type
_entity_poly.pdbx_seq_one_letter_code
_entity_poly.pdbx_strand_id
1 'polypeptide(L)'
;MWCDCGKFQKVHIPCSHVLASCLHAHHNYQTYISPIYTLQQVAKIYERQFRELRHKDYWPTYIGPTMWPNPELKRNSKVRPKSSKIRTEIDIREQHNRVKNCSYCHTSSHTRKTCPNIGHEFSSRHH
;
A
#
# COMPACT_ATOMS: atom_id res chain seq x y z
N MET A 1 -9.25 5.32 -32.18
CA MET A 1 -7.80 5.40 -31.91
C MET A 1 -7.27 3.98 -31.75
N TRP A 2 -6.25 3.58 -32.51
CA TRP A 2 -5.76 2.20 -32.60
C TRP A 2 -4.26 2.14 -32.26
N CYS A 3 -3.83 1.12 -31.48
CA CYS A 3 -2.42 0.84 -31.18
C CYS A 3 -2.11 -0.61 -31.53
N ASP A 4 -1.10 -0.86 -32.34
CA ASP A 4 -0.59 -2.20 -32.66
C ASP A 4 0.12 -2.89 -31.47
N CYS A 5 0.51 -2.13 -30.45
CA CYS A 5 1.10 -2.62 -29.22
C CYS A 5 0.24 -3.64 -28.45
N GLY A 6 -1.05 -3.79 -28.77
CA GLY A 6 -1.97 -4.78 -28.21
C GLY A 6 -2.37 -4.58 -26.75
N LYS A 7 -1.65 -3.75 -25.98
CA LYS A 7 -1.96 -3.46 -24.58
C LYS A 7 -3.33 -2.81 -24.45
N PHE A 8 -3.62 -1.79 -25.26
CA PHE A 8 -4.87 -1.05 -25.21
C PHE A 8 -6.09 -1.97 -25.44
N GLN A 9 -6.01 -2.90 -26.39
CA GLN A 9 -7.05 -3.86 -26.72
C GLN A 9 -7.24 -4.91 -25.62
N LYS A 10 -6.16 -5.33 -24.95
CA LYS A 10 -6.20 -6.38 -23.92
C LYS A 10 -6.68 -5.88 -22.57
N VAL A 11 -6.21 -4.72 -22.12
CA VAL A 11 -6.54 -4.17 -20.79
C VAL A 11 -7.61 -3.09 -20.83
N HIS A 12 -8.07 -2.67 -22.00
CA HIS A 12 -9.10 -1.63 -22.13
C HIS A 12 -8.77 -0.31 -21.40
N ILE A 13 -7.47 -0.03 -21.22
CA ILE A 13 -6.90 1.19 -20.66
C ILE A 13 -5.89 1.75 -21.66
N PRO A 14 -5.93 3.05 -22.00
CA PRO A 14 -4.99 3.68 -22.91
C PRO A 14 -3.53 3.35 -22.56
N CYS A 15 -2.76 2.88 -23.54
CA CYS A 15 -1.31 2.75 -23.42
C CYS A 15 -0.62 4.11 -23.60
N SER A 16 0.69 4.17 -23.35
CA SER A 16 1.49 5.38 -23.56
C SER A 16 1.38 5.94 -24.97
N HIS A 17 1.32 5.09 -26.01
CA HIS A 17 1.17 5.53 -27.40
C HIS A 17 -0.18 6.23 -27.65
N VAL A 18 -1.28 5.64 -27.14
CA VAL A 18 -2.62 6.22 -27.25
C VAL A 18 -2.69 7.53 -26.48
N LEU A 19 -2.13 7.59 -25.27
CA LEU A 19 -2.06 8.83 -24.48
C LEU A 19 -1.27 9.92 -25.20
N ALA A 20 -0.10 9.59 -25.76
CA ALA A 20 0.74 10.54 -26.47
C ALA A 20 0.04 11.10 -27.71
N SER A 21 -0.64 10.26 -28.49
CA SER A 21 -1.38 10.76 -29.66
C SER A 21 -2.71 11.43 -29.30
N CYS A 22 -3.34 11.11 -28.15
CA CYS A 22 -4.47 11.89 -27.62
C CYS A 22 -4.01 13.31 -27.27
N LEU A 23 -2.86 13.45 -26.63
CA LEU A 23 -2.28 14.74 -26.29
C LEU A 23 -1.97 15.55 -27.55
N HIS A 24 -1.38 14.90 -28.57
CA HIS A 24 -1.08 15.54 -29.85
C HIS A 24 -2.34 15.99 -30.60
N ALA A 25 -3.40 15.18 -30.58
CA ALA A 25 -4.66 15.47 -31.26
C ALA A 25 -5.62 16.34 -30.42
N HIS A 26 -5.24 16.77 -29.21
CA HIS A 26 -6.12 17.44 -28.26
C HIS A 26 -7.42 16.66 -27.93
N HIS A 27 -7.34 15.33 -27.94
CA HIS A 27 -8.46 14.47 -27.60
C HIS A 27 -8.48 14.15 -26.09
N ASN A 28 -9.68 14.09 -25.50
CA ASN A 28 -9.84 13.62 -24.14
C ASN A 28 -9.61 12.10 -24.07
N TYR A 29 -8.47 11.70 -23.50
CA TYR A 29 -8.10 10.30 -23.36
C TYR A 29 -9.07 9.47 -22.50
N GLN A 30 -9.82 10.12 -21.59
CA GLN A 30 -10.75 9.43 -20.68
C GLN A 30 -11.86 8.71 -21.44
N THR A 31 -12.20 9.19 -22.65
CA THR A 31 -13.19 8.56 -23.54
C THR A 31 -12.76 7.18 -24.03
N TYR A 32 -11.45 6.88 -23.95
CA TYR A 32 -10.88 5.59 -24.34
C TYR A 32 -10.69 4.63 -23.16
N ILE A 33 -11.00 5.03 -21.92
CA ILE A 33 -11.01 4.14 -20.77
C ILE A 33 -12.33 3.37 -20.77
N SER A 34 -12.26 2.03 -20.68
CA SER A 34 -13.49 1.24 -20.66
C SER A 34 -14.35 1.52 -19.41
N PRO A 35 -15.70 1.56 -19.56
CA PRO A 35 -16.62 1.74 -18.44
C PRO A 35 -16.48 0.70 -17.32
N ILE A 36 -15.81 -0.43 -17.57
CA ILE A 36 -15.56 -1.47 -16.55
C ILE A 36 -14.73 -0.96 -15.37
N TYR A 37 -13.94 0.10 -15.58
CA TYR A 37 -13.11 0.73 -14.56
C TYR A 37 -13.83 1.83 -13.79
N THR A 38 -15.12 2.05 -14.02
CA THR A 38 -15.90 3.01 -13.24
C THR A 38 -16.16 2.49 -11.83
N LEU A 39 -16.20 3.41 -10.86
CA LEU A 39 -16.57 3.08 -9.48
C LEU A 39 -17.94 2.38 -9.39
N GLN A 40 -18.88 2.77 -10.25
CA GLN A 40 -20.18 2.13 -10.33
C GLN A 40 -20.08 0.65 -10.74
N GLN A 41 -19.25 0.33 -11.74
CA GLN A 41 -19.08 -1.06 -12.16
C GLN A 41 -18.32 -1.88 -11.12
N VAL A 42 -17.30 -1.30 -10.49
CA VAL A 42 -16.60 -1.92 -9.36
C VAL A 42 -17.58 -2.21 -8.23
N ALA A 43 -18.41 -1.24 -7.83
CA ALA A 43 -19.43 -1.42 -6.82
C ALA A 43 -20.41 -2.55 -7.19
N LYS A 44 -20.88 -2.63 -8.44
CA LYS A 44 -21.74 -3.73 -8.92
C LYS A 44 -21.08 -5.10 -8.82
N ILE A 45 -19.78 -5.22 -9.10
CA ILE A 45 -19.05 -6.50 -8.95
C ILE A 45 -19.03 -6.93 -7.47
N TYR A 46 -18.87 -5.97 -6.56
CA TYR A 46 -18.83 -6.20 -5.12
C TYR A 46 -20.20 -6.11 -4.42
N GLU A 47 -21.27 -5.77 -5.14
CA GLU A 47 -22.65 -5.68 -4.63
C GLU A 47 -23.13 -7.03 -4.13
N ARG A 48 -22.66 -8.10 -4.77
CA ARG A 48 -22.93 -9.44 -4.32
C ARG A 48 -22.29 -9.63 -2.94
N GLN A 49 -23.13 -9.85 -1.94
CA GLN A 49 -22.66 -10.15 -0.59
C GLN A 49 -21.74 -11.37 -0.64
N PHE A 50 -20.49 -11.17 -0.25
CA PHE A 50 -19.66 -12.30 0.16
C PHE A 50 -20.41 -12.99 1.29
N ARG A 51 -20.58 -14.31 1.19
CA ARG A 51 -21.09 -15.07 2.33
C ARG A 51 -20.17 -14.80 3.51
N GLU A 52 -20.76 -14.67 4.69
CA GLU A 52 -20.00 -14.58 5.92
C GLU A 52 -18.92 -15.66 5.95
N LEU A 53 -17.68 -15.25 6.21
CA LEU A 53 -16.59 -16.19 6.45
C LEU A 53 -16.93 -16.92 7.75
N ARG A 54 -17.41 -18.16 7.63
CA ARG A 54 -17.73 -19.01 8.78
C ARG A 54 -16.48 -19.24 9.63
N HIS A 55 -16.69 -19.57 10.90
CA HIS A 55 -15.61 -20.02 11.78
C HIS A 55 -14.80 -21.15 11.10
N LYS A 56 -13.49 -21.19 11.38
CA LYS A 56 -12.53 -22.11 10.74
C LYS A 56 -12.97 -23.57 10.82
N ASP A 57 -13.68 -23.95 11.89
CA ASP A 57 -14.18 -25.31 12.11
C ASP A 57 -15.22 -25.76 11.08
N TYR A 58 -15.90 -24.82 10.41
CA TYR A 58 -16.88 -25.12 9.36
C TYR A 58 -16.26 -25.17 7.96
N TRP A 59 -14.95 -24.94 7.83
CA TRP A 59 -14.29 -24.97 6.53
C TRP A 59 -14.13 -26.42 6.08
N PRO A 60 -14.38 -26.73 4.79
CA PRO A 60 -14.11 -28.06 4.27
C PRO A 60 -12.62 -28.39 4.42
N THR A 61 -12.30 -29.67 4.61
CA THR A 61 -10.91 -30.14 4.62
C THR A 61 -10.24 -29.73 3.32
N TYR A 62 -9.08 -29.10 3.42
CA TYR A 62 -8.31 -28.71 2.25
C TYR A 62 -7.77 -29.96 1.53
N ILE A 63 -8.17 -30.17 0.28
CA ILE A 63 -7.72 -31.28 -0.59
C ILE A 63 -6.71 -30.80 -1.65
N GLY A 64 -6.28 -29.54 -1.57
CA GLY A 64 -5.34 -28.97 -2.54
C GLY A 64 -3.88 -29.34 -2.27
N PRO A 65 -2.96 -28.96 -3.17
CA PRO A 65 -1.54 -29.19 -3.00
C PRO A 65 -1.00 -28.46 -1.77
N THR A 66 -0.20 -29.13 -0.96
CA THR A 66 0.51 -28.48 0.14
C THR A 66 1.47 -27.43 -0.43
N MET A 67 1.18 -26.16 -0.20
CA MET A 67 2.08 -25.07 -0.58
C MET A 67 3.26 -25.05 0.40
N TRP A 68 4.39 -25.57 -0.05
CA TRP A 68 5.65 -25.41 0.66
C TRP A 68 6.31 -24.10 0.21
N PRO A 69 6.67 -23.20 1.14
CA PRO A 69 7.48 -22.04 0.78
C PRO A 69 8.80 -22.52 0.19
N ASN A 70 9.22 -21.95 -0.95
CA ASN A 70 10.47 -22.32 -1.59
C ASN A 70 11.63 -22.20 -0.56
N PRO A 71 12.32 -23.29 -0.22
CA PRO A 71 13.43 -23.27 0.74
C PRO A 71 14.56 -22.31 0.36
N GLU A 72 14.78 -22.08 -0.94
CA GLU A 72 15.81 -21.16 -1.44
C GLU A 72 15.44 -19.70 -1.22
N LEU A 73 14.13 -19.39 -1.23
CA LEU A 73 13.59 -18.07 -0.91
C LEU A 73 13.31 -17.90 0.58
N LYS A 74 13.51 -18.97 1.36
CA LYS A 74 13.32 -18.94 2.81
C LYS A 74 14.40 -18.04 3.42
N ARG A 75 13.94 -17.00 4.11
CA ARG A 75 14.83 -16.08 4.80
C ARG A 75 15.40 -16.75 6.04
N ASN A 76 16.69 -17.07 6.01
CA ASN A 76 17.38 -17.74 7.13
C ASN A 76 17.89 -16.76 8.20
N SER A 77 17.96 -15.46 7.88
CA SER A 77 18.42 -14.43 8.81
C SER A 77 17.28 -13.89 9.68
N LYS A 78 17.50 -13.89 11.00
CA LYS A 78 16.60 -13.23 11.98
C LYS A 78 16.61 -11.70 11.90
N VAL A 79 17.45 -11.12 11.02
CA VAL A 79 17.64 -9.68 10.93
C VAL A 79 16.66 -9.07 9.95
N ARG A 80 16.13 -7.90 10.32
CA ARG A 80 15.27 -7.10 9.46
C ARG A 80 15.95 -6.88 8.10
N PRO A 81 15.24 -7.11 6.99
CA PRO A 81 15.77 -6.78 5.67
C PRO A 81 16.27 -5.34 5.60
N LYS A 82 17.45 -5.17 5.03
CA LYS A 82 17.89 -3.85 4.59
C LYS A 82 16.87 -3.36 3.55
N SER A 83 16.30 -2.18 3.80
CA SER A 83 15.35 -1.59 2.87
C SER A 83 16.03 -1.36 1.53
N SER A 84 15.48 -1.94 0.46
CA SER A 84 15.80 -1.58 -0.93
C SER A 84 14.91 -0.46 -1.47
N LYS A 85 13.97 0.04 -0.65
CA LYS A 85 13.04 1.10 -1.06
C LYS A 85 13.82 2.37 -1.39
N ILE A 86 13.69 2.82 -2.64
CA ILE A 86 14.12 4.14 -3.09
C ILE A 86 13.14 5.17 -2.50
N ARG A 87 13.66 6.19 -1.82
CA ARG A 87 12.85 7.25 -1.22
C ARG A 87 12.20 8.09 -2.32
N THR A 88 10.88 8.28 -2.23
CA THR A 88 10.13 9.16 -3.14
C THR A 88 9.81 10.50 -2.49
N GLU A 89 9.32 11.48 -3.27
CA GLU A 89 9.03 12.84 -2.79
C GLU A 89 8.07 12.86 -1.59
N ILE A 90 7.07 11.98 -1.57
CA ILE A 90 6.11 11.83 -0.47
C ILE A 90 6.83 11.41 0.83
N ASP A 91 7.72 10.43 0.74
CA ASP A 91 8.50 9.94 1.90
C ASP A 91 9.38 11.05 2.50
N ILE A 92 9.92 11.93 1.64
CA ILE A 92 10.75 13.07 2.04
C ILE A 92 9.88 14.12 2.73
N ARG A 93 8.77 14.52 2.11
CA ARG A 93 7.83 15.52 2.65
C ARG A 93 7.28 15.12 4.02
N GLU A 94 6.95 13.85 4.21
CA GLU A 94 6.52 13.33 5.51
C GLU A 94 7.60 13.44 6.59
N GLN A 95 8.88 13.30 6.23
CA GLN A 95 9.97 13.42 7.20
C GLN A 95 10.18 14.88 7.65
N HIS A 96 10.01 15.84 6.74
CA HIS A 96 10.15 17.27 7.03
C HIS A 96 8.96 17.84 7.81
N ASN A 97 7.75 17.32 7.59
CA ASN A 97 6.54 17.80 8.27
C ASN A 97 6.31 17.20 9.66
N ARG A 98 7.16 16.27 10.11
CA ARG A 98 7.07 15.69 11.46
C ARG A 98 7.77 16.59 12.47
N VAL A 99 6.97 17.28 13.29
CA VAL A 99 7.47 17.88 14.52
C VAL A 99 8.03 16.75 15.40
N LYS A 100 9.33 16.83 15.72
CA LYS A 100 9.98 15.83 16.56
C LYS A 100 9.64 16.11 18.01
N ASN A 101 8.76 15.30 18.57
CA ASN A 101 8.42 15.36 19.99
C ASN A 101 9.46 14.56 20.80
N CYS A 102 9.69 14.99 22.04
CA CYS A 102 10.49 14.25 22.99
C CYS A 102 9.91 12.84 23.16
N SER A 103 10.73 11.79 23.00
CA SER A 103 10.26 10.41 23.15
C SER A 103 10.03 9.97 24.61
N TYR A 104 10.16 10.88 25.57
CA TYR A 104 9.86 10.63 26.99
C TYR A 104 8.57 11.33 27.42
N CYS A 105 8.44 12.64 27.20
CA CYS A 105 7.26 13.42 27.61
C CYS A 105 6.35 13.87 26.46
N HIS A 106 6.65 13.48 25.23
CA HIS A 106 5.85 13.75 24.02
C HIS A 106 5.62 15.24 23.69
N THR A 107 6.34 16.17 24.30
CA THR A 107 6.28 17.61 23.94
C THR A 107 7.33 17.99 22.91
N SER A 108 6.98 18.96 22.06
CA SER A 108 7.86 19.53 21.05
C SER A 108 8.64 20.71 21.64
N SER A 109 9.96 20.59 21.77
CA SER A 109 10.90 21.69 22.13
C SER A 109 12.29 21.12 22.39
N HIS A 110 12.34 19.91 22.95
CA HIS A 110 13.57 19.26 23.39
C HIS A 110 13.62 17.81 22.93
N THR A 111 14.83 17.25 22.89
CA THR A 111 15.02 15.83 22.60
C THR A 111 14.96 15.03 23.91
N ARG A 112 14.77 13.70 23.85
CA ARG A 112 14.84 12.83 25.03
C ARG A 112 16.01 13.18 25.94
N LYS A 113 17.24 13.30 25.40
CA LYS A 113 18.45 13.58 26.20
C LYS A 113 18.42 14.86 27.04
N THR A 114 17.65 15.86 26.61
CA THR A 114 17.51 17.16 27.26
C THR A 114 16.13 17.31 27.89
N CYS A 115 15.44 16.20 28.17
CA CYS A 115 14.11 16.24 28.72
C CYS A 115 14.18 16.61 30.22
N PRO A 116 13.52 17.69 30.65
CA PRO A 116 13.50 18.10 32.05
C PRO A 116 12.87 17.05 32.97
N ASN A 117 12.06 16.14 32.41
CA ASN A 117 11.39 15.09 33.17
C ASN A 117 12.25 13.82 33.36
N ILE A 118 13.45 13.72 32.77
CA ILE A 118 14.32 12.53 32.95
C ILE A 118 14.89 12.43 34.37
N GLY A 119 15.04 13.56 35.07
CA GLY A 119 15.52 13.60 36.45
C GLY A 119 14.43 13.48 37.52
N HIS A 120 13.15 13.47 37.14
CA HIS A 120 12.04 13.31 38.08
C HIS A 120 11.64 11.82 38.13
N GLU A 121 12.33 11.05 38.97
CA GLU A 121 11.78 9.78 39.46
C GLU A 121 10.51 10.06 40.26
N PHE A 122 9.36 10.07 39.60
CA PHE A 122 8.11 9.80 40.29
C PHE A 122 7.78 8.32 40.13
N SER A 123 8.10 7.59 41.20
CA SER A 123 7.61 6.25 41.46
C SER A 123 6.08 6.21 41.27
N SER A 124 5.63 5.40 40.33
CA SER A 124 4.32 4.74 40.42
C SER A 124 4.32 3.57 39.44
N ARG A 125 4.74 2.41 39.96
CA ARG A 125 4.18 1.13 39.49
C ARG A 125 2.73 1.11 39.96
N HIS A 126 1.79 0.96 39.05
CA HIS A 126 0.55 0.28 39.38
C HIS A 126 0.18 -0.68 38.23
N HIS A 127 -0.29 -1.84 38.69
CA HIS A 127 -0.61 -3.11 38.04
C HIS A 127 -1.16 -3.07 36.61
#